data_AF-A0A7K7W0X2-F1
#
_entry.id   AF-A0A7K7W0X2-F1
#
_cell.length_a   1.000
_cell.length_b   1.000
_cell.length_c   1.000
_cell.angle_alpha   90.00
_cell.angle_beta   90.00
_cell.angle_gamma   90.00
#
_symmetry.space_group_name_H-M   'P 1'
#
loop_
_entity.id
_entity.type
_entity.pdbx_description
1 polymer ?
#
loop_
_entity_poly.entity_id
_entity_poly.type
_entity_poly.pdbx_seq_one_letter_code
_entity_poly.pdbx_strand_id
1 'polypeptide(L)'
;VFLSRNFRCDCGNSKFKNLQCKLLPEKGKVNSGNKYNDNFFGLYCTCKRPYPDPEDEIPDEMIQCIVCEDWFHGRHLGTVPPESGDFHEMVCQACMKHCPFLWAYASQLAGKENSIPPLTKVNSLEDEGIVLNVEESKEQKKEIKREGGAEHQKKEEGKQTEQFNEPSTSSGSSRAEVKRAFFSLYASSCEEPVCKLKELQSKQILKKDTATFWPSNWRSKLCTCEECLKMYTELEVQFLTDECDTVLAYENKGTCDQETDRRDPLMDTLNSMNRVQQVELICEYNDLKTELTDYLRRFADEGTVVKREDIQHFFEEFQSRKRRRTNRMQYYCS
;
A
#
# COMPACT_ATOMS: atom_id res chain seq x y z
N VAL A 1 0.15 -6.99 2.52
CA VAL A 1 1.53 -7.12 2.00
C VAL A 1 2.48 -7.30 3.19
N PHE A 2 3.46 -8.21 3.14
CA PHE A 2 4.46 -8.34 4.21
C PHE A 2 5.61 -7.37 3.93
N LEU A 3 5.71 -6.31 4.73
CA LEU A 3 6.83 -5.39 4.66
C LEU A 3 7.88 -5.85 5.66
N SER A 4 9.10 -6.08 5.16
CA SER A 4 10.28 -6.25 5.99
C SER A 4 11.39 -5.36 5.48
N ARG A 5 11.89 -4.49 6.35
CA ARG A 5 12.94 -3.53 5.99
C ARG A 5 14.25 -4.23 5.82
N ASN A 6 15.02 -3.75 4.84
CA ASN A 6 16.37 -4.22 4.55
C ASN A 6 16.48 -5.72 4.22
N PHE A 7 15.36 -6.41 4.00
CA PHE A 7 15.37 -7.80 3.56
C PHE A 7 15.66 -7.90 2.08
N ARG A 8 16.65 -8.71 1.71
CA ARG A 8 17.05 -8.96 0.33
C ARG A 8 16.74 -10.39 -0.06
N CYS A 9 16.19 -10.57 -1.25
CA CYS A 9 15.87 -11.90 -1.78
C CYS A 9 17.14 -12.77 -1.87
N ASP A 10 17.11 -13.94 -1.23
CA ASP A 10 18.18 -14.93 -1.28
C ASP A 10 18.19 -15.80 -2.53
N CYS A 11 17.16 -15.73 -3.38
CA CYS A 11 17.12 -16.49 -4.64
C CYS A 11 18.41 -16.26 -5.43
N GLY A 12 19.06 -17.37 -5.81
CA GLY A 12 20.29 -17.35 -6.58
C GLY A 12 21.58 -17.10 -5.81
N ASN A 13 21.51 -16.93 -4.48
CA ASN A 13 22.71 -16.84 -3.66
C ASN A 13 23.18 -18.23 -3.18
N SER A 14 24.25 -18.29 -2.38
CA SER A 14 24.85 -19.56 -1.94
C SER A 14 23.95 -20.44 -1.07
N LYS A 15 22.83 -19.92 -0.53
CA LYS A 15 21.82 -20.72 0.18
C LYS A 15 21.03 -21.63 -0.75
N PHE A 16 20.95 -21.30 -2.04
CA PHE A 16 20.21 -22.06 -3.04
C PHE A 16 21.19 -22.74 -4.00
N LYS A 17 21.41 -24.04 -3.81
CA LYS A 17 22.24 -24.83 -4.73
C LYS A 17 21.51 -24.94 -6.08
N ASN A 18 22.21 -24.62 -7.17
CA ASN A 18 21.75 -24.75 -8.57
C ASN A 18 20.58 -23.85 -8.99
N LEU A 19 20.32 -22.75 -8.28
CA LEU A 19 19.35 -21.73 -8.70
C LEU A 19 20.10 -20.47 -9.09
N GLN A 20 19.73 -19.83 -10.20
CA GLN A 20 20.17 -18.47 -10.55
C GLN A 20 18.99 -17.52 -10.46
N CYS A 21 19.23 -16.32 -9.95
CA CYS A 21 18.18 -15.31 -9.86
C CYS A 21 17.91 -14.70 -11.23
N LYS A 22 16.65 -14.75 -11.68
CA LYS A 22 16.24 -14.15 -12.96
C LYS A 22 16.18 -12.62 -12.93
N LEU A 23 15.96 -12.04 -11.76
CA LEU A 23 15.78 -10.58 -11.59
C LEU A 23 17.10 -9.87 -11.32
N LEU A 24 18.02 -10.50 -10.59
CA LEU A 24 19.31 -9.93 -10.24
C LEU A 24 20.40 -11.01 -10.33
N PRO A 25 21.03 -11.17 -11.51
CA PRO A 25 22.02 -12.23 -11.76
C PRO A 25 23.28 -12.09 -10.91
N GLU A 26 23.74 -10.86 -10.68
CA GLU A 26 24.91 -10.56 -9.86
C GLU A 26 24.50 -10.26 -8.43
N LYS A 27 24.73 -11.22 -7.53
CA LYS A 27 24.44 -11.10 -6.10
C LYS A 27 25.64 -11.46 -5.24
N GLY A 28 25.70 -10.86 -4.05
CA GLY A 28 26.56 -11.32 -2.98
C GLY A 28 26.24 -12.78 -2.63
N LYS A 29 27.26 -13.52 -2.18
CA LYS A 29 27.12 -14.94 -1.83
C LYS A 29 26.07 -15.17 -0.73
N VAL A 30 25.97 -14.24 0.21
CA VAL A 30 25.01 -14.28 1.33
C VAL A 30 24.51 -12.86 1.61
N ASN A 31 23.28 -12.74 2.09
CA ASN A 31 22.73 -11.49 2.59
C ASN A 31 22.94 -11.42 4.11
N SER A 32 24.07 -10.86 4.55
CA SER A 32 24.39 -10.74 5.99
C SER A 32 23.45 -9.81 6.75
N GLY A 33 22.79 -8.88 6.07
CA GLY A 33 21.80 -7.97 6.66
C GLY A 33 20.40 -8.58 6.84
N ASN A 34 20.12 -9.75 6.26
CA ASN A 34 18.82 -10.39 6.43
C ASN A 34 18.70 -10.93 7.86
N LYS A 35 17.65 -10.50 8.56
CA LYS A 35 17.27 -11.03 9.88
C LYS A 35 16.14 -12.06 9.67
N TYR A 36 16.41 -13.32 10.00
CA TYR A 36 15.42 -14.41 9.94
C TYR A 36 14.87 -14.64 11.33
N ASN A 37 13.84 -13.88 11.69
CA ASN A 37 13.15 -14.00 12.97
C ASN A 37 12.12 -15.14 12.94
N ASP A 38 11.37 -15.31 14.02
CA ASP A 38 10.36 -16.36 14.18
C ASP A 38 9.31 -16.35 13.06
N ASN A 39 8.94 -15.17 12.53
CA ASN A 39 8.05 -15.07 11.36
C ASN A 39 8.55 -15.90 10.18
N PHE A 40 9.87 -15.95 9.96
CA PHE A 40 10.47 -16.70 8.87
C PHE A 40 10.34 -18.21 9.07
N PHE A 41 10.23 -18.65 10.32
CA PHE A 41 9.98 -20.04 10.69
C PHE A 41 8.48 -20.35 10.85
N GLY A 42 7.61 -19.40 10.50
CA GLY A 42 6.16 -19.55 10.61
C GLY A 42 5.67 -19.54 12.06
N LEU A 43 6.40 -18.89 12.97
CA LEU A 43 6.01 -18.73 14.37
C LEU A 43 5.79 -17.24 14.64
N TYR A 44 4.66 -16.92 15.27
CA TYR A 44 4.23 -15.54 15.42
C TYR A 44 3.86 -15.22 16.87
N CYS A 45 3.81 -13.92 17.15
CA CYS A 45 3.36 -13.36 18.41
C CYS A 45 4.24 -13.79 19.60
N THR A 46 3.89 -13.31 20.80
CA THR A 46 4.51 -13.75 22.04
C THR A 46 4.20 -15.21 22.38
N CYS A 47 3.13 -15.78 21.80
CA CYS A 47 2.75 -17.18 22.00
C CYS A 47 3.54 -18.19 21.16
N LYS A 48 4.31 -17.72 20.16
CA LYS A 48 5.15 -18.57 19.29
C LYS A 48 4.36 -19.72 18.63
N ARG A 49 3.17 -19.38 18.12
CA ARG A 49 2.29 -20.31 17.42
C ARG A 49 2.25 -20.02 15.91
N PRO A 50 1.96 -21.03 15.07
CA PRO A 50 1.79 -20.81 13.64
C PRO A 50 0.52 -20.01 13.32
N TYR A 51 0.40 -19.56 12.08
CA TYR A 51 -0.82 -18.91 11.59
C TYR A 51 -1.15 -19.35 10.16
N PRO A 52 -2.37 -19.84 9.88
CA PRO A 52 -3.43 -20.17 10.86
C PRO A 52 -2.99 -21.28 11.82
N ASP A 53 -3.34 -21.17 13.10
CA ASP A 53 -3.05 -22.21 14.10
C ASP A 53 -4.19 -23.26 14.09
N PRO A 54 -3.93 -24.53 13.70
CA PRO A 54 -4.97 -25.57 13.70
C PRO A 54 -5.48 -25.93 15.11
N GLU A 55 -4.74 -25.59 16.16
CA GLU A 55 -5.12 -25.83 17.55
C GLU A 55 -5.81 -24.63 18.20
N ASP A 56 -5.91 -23.50 17.49
CA ASP A 56 -6.54 -22.29 18.00
C ASP A 56 -7.90 -22.08 17.32
N GLU A 57 -8.97 -22.33 18.07
CA GLU A 57 -10.35 -22.18 17.60
C GLU A 57 -10.79 -20.70 17.58
N ILE A 58 -9.98 -19.78 18.12
CA ILE A 58 -10.31 -18.36 18.22
C ILE A 58 -9.73 -17.64 16.99
N PRO A 59 -10.57 -17.27 16.00
CA PRO A 59 -10.11 -16.44 14.89
C PRO A 59 -9.67 -15.08 15.44
N ASP A 60 -8.50 -14.62 14.99
CA ASP A 60 -7.95 -13.33 15.41
C ASP A 60 -7.17 -12.71 14.27
N GLU A 61 -7.35 -11.41 14.13
CA GLU A 61 -6.64 -10.62 13.15
C GLU A 61 -5.26 -10.28 13.72
N MET A 62 -4.23 -10.79 13.05
CA MET A 62 -2.87 -10.47 13.45
C MET A 62 -2.50 -9.05 13.00
N ILE A 63 -1.84 -8.31 13.88
CA ILE A 63 -1.39 -6.94 13.62
C ILE A 63 0.15 -6.93 13.65
N GLN A 64 0.76 -6.39 12.60
CA GLN A 64 2.22 -6.28 12.51
C GLN A 64 2.72 -5.08 13.33
N CYS A 65 3.75 -5.31 14.15
CA CYS A 65 4.47 -4.21 14.82
C CYS A 65 5.39 -3.51 13.82
N ILE A 66 5.29 -2.19 13.70
CA ILE A 66 6.10 -1.44 12.73
C ILE A 66 7.59 -1.35 13.11
N VAL A 67 7.97 -1.64 14.37
CA VAL A 67 9.36 -1.54 14.83
C VAL A 67 10.10 -2.87 14.66
N CYS A 68 9.53 -3.97 15.15
CA CYS A 68 10.18 -5.28 15.08
C CYS A 68 9.72 -6.14 13.91
N GLU A 69 8.72 -5.71 13.16
CA GLU A 69 8.14 -6.39 11.99
C GLU A 69 7.53 -7.77 12.31
N ASP A 70 7.37 -8.08 13.60
CA ASP A 70 6.73 -9.29 14.14
C ASP A 70 5.20 -9.11 14.17
N TRP A 71 4.47 -10.21 14.02
CA TRP A 71 3.01 -10.24 13.97
C TRP A 71 2.44 -10.67 15.31
N PHE A 72 1.39 -9.99 15.78
CA PHE A 72 0.80 -10.24 17.08
C PHE A 72 -0.70 -10.45 16.98
N HIS A 73 -1.20 -11.47 17.68
CA HIS A 73 -2.63 -11.63 17.95
C HIS A 73 -3.15 -10.41 18.74
N GLY A 74 -4.32 -9.90 18.39
CA GLY A 74 -4.91 -8.74 19.06
C GLY A 74 -5.05 -8.96 20.57
N ARG A 75 -5.44 -10.17 20.98
CA ARG A 75 -5.58 -10.56 22.40
C ARG A 75 -4.27 -10.56 23.21
N HIS A 76 -3.11 -10.66 22.55
CA HIS A 76 -1.80 -10.72 23.20
C HIS A 76 -1.07 -9.37 23.24
N LEU A 77 -1.75 -8.26 22.93
CA LEU A 77 -1.16 -6.92 22.92
C LEU A 77 -1.24 -6.20 24.29
N GLY A 78 -1.90 -6.81 25.28
CA GLY A 78 -2.12 -6.21 26.61
C GLY A 78 -3.17 -5.07 26.60
N THR A 79 -3.75 -4.77 25.44
CA THR A 79 -4.85 -3.84 25.23
C THR A 79 -5.70 -4.36 24.07
N VAL A 80 -6.98 -4.03 24.07
CA VAL A 80 -7.86 -4.34 22.94
C VAL A 80 -7.52 -3.36 21.79
N PRO A 81 -7.31 -3.84 20.55
CA PRO A 81 -7.20 -2.97 19.38
C PRO A 81 -8.45 -2.08 19.23
N PRO A 82 -8.31 -0.80 18.82
CA PRO A 82 -9.47 0.07 18.60
C PRO A 82 -10.43 -0.51 17.55
N GLU A 83 -11.70 -0.69 17.92
CA GLU A 83 -12.74 -1.25 17.03
C GLU A 83 -13.05 -0.36 15.84
N SER A 84 -12.84 0.95 15.95
CA SER A 84 -13.14 1.90 14.88
C SER A 84 -12.25 1.73 13.64
N GLY A 85 -11.14 0.98 13.74
CA GLY A 85 -10.18 0.80 12.66
C GLY A 85 -9.42 2.09 12.30
N ASP A 86 -9.53 3.14 13.12
CA ASP A 86 -8.91 4.45 12.83
C ASP A 86 -7.39 4.47 13.04
N PHE A 87 -6.82 3.39 13.57
CA PHE A 87 -5.38 3.23 13.67
C PHE A 87 -4.80 2.72 12.35
N HIS A 88 -3.61 3.21 12.01
CA HIS A 88 -2.92 2.80 10.80
C HIS A 88 -1.70 1.93 11.12
N GLU A 89 -1.17 2.04 12.34
CA GLU A 89 0.05 1.35 12.74
C GLU A 89 0.03 0.97 14.20
N MET A 90 0.82 -0.05 14.55
CA MET A 90 0.94 -0.56 15.91
C MET A 90 2.40 -0.72 16.29
N VAL A 91 2.75 -0.32 17.52
CA VAL A 91 4.04 -0.62 18.14
C VAL A 91 3.77 -1.52 19.35
N CYS A 92 4.37 -2.71 19.33
CA CYS A 92 4.14 -3.71 20.38
C CYS A 92 4.72 -3.26 21.72
N GLN A 93 4.27 -3.89 22.81
CA GLN A 93 4.71 -3.60 24.17
C GLN A 93 6.25 -3.62 24.33
N ALA A 94 6.93 -4.63 23.76
CA ALA A 94 8.39 -4.75 23.83
C ALA A 94 9.09 -3.58 23.11
N CYS A 95 8.59 -3.19 21.94
CA CYS A 95 9.14 -2.05 21.19
C CYS A 95 8.83 -0.71 21.87
N MET A 96 7.69 -0.55 22.53
CA MET A 96 7.40 0.63 23.34
C MET A 96 8.33 0.74 24.57
N LYS A 97 8.80 -0.39 25.12
CA LYS A 97 9.85 -0.42 26.16
C LYS A 97 11.23 -0.05 25.59
N HIS A 98 11.55 -0.57 24.41
CA HIS A 98 12.83 -0.28 23.72
C HIS A 98 12.91 1.17 23.22
N CYS A 99 11.79 1.75 22.80
CA CYS A 99 11.67 3.11 22.27
C CYS A 99 10.85 4.00 23.22
N PRO A 100 11.34 4.31 24.45
CA PRO A 100 10.55 4.97 25.47
C PRO A 100 10.16 6.42 25.11
N PHE A 101 10.84 7.04 24.15
CA PHE A 101 10.51 8.38 23.65
C PHE A 101 9.13 8.43 23.01
N LEU A 102 8.64 7.31 22.46
CA LEU A 102 7.33 7.22 21.83
C LEU A 102 6.19 7.53 22.81
N TRP A 103 6.36 7.25 24.10
CA TRP A 103 5.34 7.57 25.11
C TRP A 103 5.02 9.06 25.21
N ALA A 104 5.99 9.94 24.94
CA ALA A 104 5.78 11.39 24.92
C ALA A 104 4.79 11.79 23.80
N TYR A 105 4.86 11.12 22.65
CA TYR A 105 3.96 11.33 21.52
C TYR A 105 2.60 10.65 21.75
N ALA A 106 2.59 9.42 22.25
CA ALA A 106 1.36 8.67 22.53
C ALA A 106 0.45 9.41 23.53
N SER A 107 1.04 9.96 24.60
CA SER A 107 0.30 10.73 25.62
C SER A 107 -0.34 11.99 25.04
N GLN A 108 0.32 12.65 24.09
CA GLN A 108 -0.22 13.84 23.42
C GLN A 108 -1.43 13.51 22.54
N LEU A 109 -1.42 12.37 21.87
CA LEU A 109 -2.49 11.95 20.97
C LEU A 109 -3.73 11.50 21.75
N ALA A 110 -3.55 10.73 22.82
CA ALA A 110 -4.64 10.30 23.70
C ALA A 110 -5.40 11.48 24.36
N GLY A 111 -4.70 12.60 24.62
CA GLY A 111 -5.32 13.80 25.19
C GLY A 111 -6.32 14.53 24.27
N LYS A 112 -6.31 14.25 22.95
CA LYS A 112 -7.21 14.88 21.98
C LYS A 112 -8.50 14.10 21.74
N GLU A 113 -8.55 12.80 22.04
CA GLU A 113 -9.77 11.99 21.89
C GLU A 113 -10.80 12.28 22.99
N ASN A 114 -10.37 12.85 24.12
CA ASN A 114 -11.25 13.23 25.23
C ASN A 114 -11.84 14.66 25.11
N SER A 115 -11.67 15.35 23.98
CA SER A 115 -12.25 16.69 23.76
C SER A 115 -13.52 16.70 22.89
N ILE A 116 -14.29 15.61 22.90
CA ILE A 116 -15.68 15.61 22.43
C ILE A 116 -16.57 15.96 23.63
N PRO A 117 -17.43 16.99 23.57
CA PRO A 117 -18.33 17.30 24.68
C PRO A 117 -19.32 16.15 24.90
N PRO A 118 -19.57 15.68 26.13
CA PRO A 118 -20.57 14.66 26.37
C PRO A 118 -21.96 15.25 26.14
N LEU A 119 -22.65 14.82 25.08
CA LEU A 119 -24.08 14.98 24.95
C LEU A 119 -24.77 14.03 25.94
N THR A 120 -25.18 14.61 27.06
CA THR A 120 -26.37 14.31 27.88
C THR A 120 -26.73 12.85 28.16
N LYS A 121 -26.56 12.48 29.44
CA LYS A 121 -27.30 11.42 30.14
C LYS A 121 -28.81 11.54 29.92
N VAL A 122 -29.46 10.41 29.59
CA VAL A 122 -30.81 10.08 30.09
C VAL A 122 -30.81 8.62 30.55
N ASN A 123 -31.43 8.39 31.72
CA ASN A 123 -31.51 7.14 32.46
C ASN A 123 -32.55 6.15 31.88
N SER A 124 -32.22 4.85 31.96
CA SER A 124 -32.99 3.71 32.51
C SER A 124 -34.46 3.42 32.14
N LEU A 125 -34.65 2.20 31.59
CA LEU A 125 -35.60 1.10 31.89
C LEU A 125 -36.77 0.76 30.93
N GLU A 126 -36.79 -0.54 30.55
CA GLU A 126 -37.92 -1.48 30.28
C GLU A 126 -38.84 -1.20 29.07
N ASP A 127 -39.45 -2.12 28.32
CA ASP A 127 -39.44 -3.57 28.06
C ASP A 127 -40.40 -3.77 26.82
N GLU A 128 -40.38 -4.95 26.21
CA GLU A 128 -41.34 -5.54 25.25
C GLU A 128 -41.32 -5.13 23.76
N GLY A 129 -41.34 -6.17 22.92
CA GLY A 129 -41.05 -6.13 21.49
C GLY A 129 -42.26 -6.00 20.56
N ILE A 130 -41.99 -6.06 19.24
CA ILE A 130 -42.86 -6.58 18.17
C ILE A 130 -42.07 -6.65 16.84
N VAL A 131 -41.97 -7.89 16.34
CA VAL A 131 -42.01 -8.46 14.98
C VAL A 131 -41.86 -7.56 13.72
N LEU A 132 -40.89 -7.97 12.88
CA LEU A 132 -40.73 -7.97 11.41
C LEU A 132 -41.48 -6.95 10.53
N ASN A 133 -40.74 -6.33 9.59
CA ASN A 133 -41.02 -6.51 8.16
C ASN A 133 -39.87 -6.07 7.25
N VAL A 134 -39.56 -6.96 6.30
CA VAL A 134 -38.71 -6.74 5.12
C VAL A 134 -39.54 -6.00 4.08
N GLU A 135 -39.05 -4.88 3.54
CA GLU A 135 -39.38 -4.45 2.17
C GLU A 135 -38.14 -3.84 1.48
N GLU A 136 -37.79 -4.48 0.38
CA GLU A 136 -36.82 -4.10 -0.64
C GLU A 136 -37.45 -3.05 -1.57
N SER A 137 -36.77 -1.93 -1.88
CA SER A 137 -37.05 -1.13 -3.10
C SER A 137 -36.02 -0.02 -3.40
N LYS A 138 -35.23 -0.29 -4.44
CA LYS A 138 -34.96 0.53 -5.66
C LYS A 138 -34.35 1.94 -5.59
N GLU A 139 -33.20 2.01 -6.30
CA GLU A 139 -32.59 3.08 -7.08
C GLU A 139 -33.35 4.41 -7.26
N GLN A 140 -32.66 5.53 -7.04
CA GLN A 140 -32.83 6.75 -7.84
C GLN A 140 -31.50 7.47 -8.15
N LYS A 141 -31.29 7.68 -9.45
CA LYS A 141 -30.28 8.50 -10.12
C LYS A 141 -30.31 9.96 -9.66
N LYS A 142 -29.15 10.62 -9.58
CA LYS A 142 -29.04 12.08 -9.71
C LYS A 142 -28.07 12.46 -10.83
N GLU A 143 -28.64 13.17 -11.79
CA GLU A 143 -28.00 13.77 -12.96
C GLU A 143 -27.05 14.91 -12.56
N ILE A 144 -25.91 14.97 -13.26
CA ILE A 144 -24.97 16.10 -13.25
C ILE A 144 -25.31 16.99 -14.46
N LYS A 145 -25.65 18.26 -14.20
CA LYS A 145 -25.74 19.30 -15.23
C LYS A 145 -24.36 19.85 -15.57
N ARG A 146 -24.09 19.96 -16.87
CA ARG A 146 -22.95 20.61 -17.51
C ARG A 146 -23.36 21.98 -18.03
N GLU A 147 -22.49 22.98 -17.87
CA GLU A 147 -22.17 24.10 -18.80
C GLU A 147 -20.73 24.52 -18.39
N GLY A 148 -19.64 24.40 -19.17
CA GLY A 148 -19.31 24.95 -20.49
C GLY A 148 -18.80 26.40 -20.31
N GLY A 149 -17.60 26.85 -20.67
CA GLY A 149 -16.35 26.34 -21.27
C GLY A 149 -15.41 27.57 -21.49
N ALA A 150 -14.10 27.36 -21.70
CA ALA A 150 -13.23 28.18 -22.57
C ALA A 150 -11.74 27.81 -22.40
N GLU A 151 -11.12 27.43 -23.52
CA GLU A 151 -9.71 27.10 -23.69
C GLU A 151 -8.82 28.34 -23.86
N HIS A 152 -7.54 28.23 -23.51
CA HIS A 152 -6.46 28.94 -24.20
C HIS A 152 -5.16 28.14 -24.18
N GLN A 153 -4.73 27.73 -25.37
CA GLN A 153 -3.41 27.19 -25.68
C GLN A 153 -2.38 28.33 -25.80
N LYS A 154 -1.14 28.10 -25.34
CA LYS A 154 0.07 28.64 -25.97
C LYS A 154 1.18 27.60 -25.99
N LYS A 155 1.65 27.29 -27.20
CA LYS A 155 2.93 26.66 -27.51
C LYS A 155 4.06 27.67 -27.32
N GLU A 156 5.25 27.20 -26.97
CA GLU A 156 6.48 27.69 -27.61
C GLU A 156 7.62 26.67 -27.51
N GLU A 157 8.44 26.67 -28.55
CA GLU A 157 9.44 25.69 -28.96
C GLU A 157 10.77 25.81 -28.20
N GLY A 158 11.56 24.73 -28.25
CA GLY A 158 12.82 24.62 -27.51
C GLY A 158 14.05 25.26 -28.17
N LYS A 159 15.16 25.20 -27.42
CA LYS A 159 16.51 25.22 -27.98
C LYS A 159 17.44 24.38 -27.12
N GLN A 160 18.03 23.36 -27.75
CA GLN A 160 19.16 22.60 -27.26
C GLN A 160 20.44 23.46 -27.26
N THR A 161 21.34 23.19 -26.32
CA THR A 161 22.78 23.03 -26.63
C THR A 161 23.46 22.17 -25.56
N GLU A 162 24.12 21.13 -26.05
CA GLU A 162 25.15 20.26 -25.47
C GLU A 162 26.36 21.06 -24.91
N GLN A 163 27.38 20.56 -24.19
CA GLN A 163 27.94 19.22 -23.95
C GLN A 163 28.98 19.30 -22.79
N PHE A 164 29.13 18.17 -22.10
CA PHE A 164 30.32 17.54 -21.48
C PHE A 164 31.67 18.29 -21.26
N ASN A 165 32.23 18.07 -20.05
CA ASN A 165 33.54 17.46 -19.72
C ASN A 165 34.38 18.18 -18.65
N GLU A 166 34.55 17.51 -17.52
CA GLU A 166 35.76 17.51 -16.68
C GLU A 166 36.98 16.98 -17.47
N PRO A 167 38.26 17.34 -17.16
CA PRO A 167 38.91 16.89 -15.92
C PRO A 167 40.04 17.76 -15.30
N SER A 168 40.13 17.66 -13.96
CA SER A 168 41.33 17.45 -13.11
C SER A 168 42.56 18.39 -13.09
N THR A 169 42.90 18.77 -11.84
CA THR A 169 44.23 18.82 -11.17
C THR A 169 45.15 20.06 -11.26
N SER A 170 45.40 20.63 -10.07
CA SER A 170 46.71 20.85 -9.41
C SER A 170 47.03 22.28 -8.92
N SER A 171 47.32 22.37 -7.61
CA SER A 171 48.14 23.38 -6.88
C SER A 171 47.72 24.86 -6.93
N GLY A 172 47.80 25.69 -5.89
CA GLY A 172 48.24 25.57 -4.51
C GLY A 172 48.19 26.96 -3.84
N SER A 173 47.88 26.96 -2.54
CA SER A 173 48.23 27.94 -1.49
C SER A 173 47.73 29.40 -1.50
N SER A 174 47.38 29.82 -0.27
CA SER A 174 46.98 31.14 0.23
C SER A 174 45.55 31.57 -0.12
N ARG A 175 44.61 31.70 0.82
CA ARG A 175 44.62 32.76 1.84
C ARG A 175 43.56 32.45 2.91
N ALA A 176 43.99 31.86 4.03
CA ALA A 176 43.14 31.38 5.12
C ALA A 176 42.70 32.48 6.13
N GLU A 177 42.73 33.77 5.76
CA GLU A 177 42.62 34.85 6.75
C GLU A 177 41.48 35.86 6.53
N VAL A 178 40.61 35.69 5.52
CA VAL A 178 39.55 36.70 5.24
C VAL A 178 38.12 36.20 5.47
N LYS A 179 37.88 34.89 5.71
CA LYS A 179 36.52 34.38 6.01
C LYS A 179 36.09 34.50 7.48
N ARG A 180 37.01 34.87 8.39
CA ARG A 180 36.71 34.98 9.84
C ARG A 180 36.01 36.29 10.23
N ALA A 181 35.94 37.29 9.33
CA ALA A 181 35.36 38.59 9.63
C ALA A 181 33.90 38.78 9.16
N PHE A 182 33.33 37.84 8.41
CA PHE A 182 31.93 37.91 7.95
C PHE A 182 30.95 37.13 8.85
N PHE A 183 31.47 36.33 9.78
CA PHE A 183 30.66 35.47 10.67
C PHE A 183 30.35 36.09 12.04
N SER A 184 30.84 37.32 12.31
CA SER A 184 30.78 37.94 13.65
C SER A 184 29.84 39.16 13.74
N LEU A 185 28.96 39.37 12.76
CA LEU A 185 27.97 40.46 12.76
C LEU A 185 26.51 39.98 12.63
N TYR A 186 26.27 38.67 12.69
CA TYR A 186 24.92 38.10 12.82
C TYR A 186 24.81 37.23 14.07
N ALA A 187 25.40 37.71 15.18
CA ALA A 187 25.06 37.24 16.52
C ALA A 187 23.93 38.13 17.04
N SER A 188 22.72 37.94 16.48
CA SER A 188 21.52 38.60 16.98
C SER A 188 20.37 37.60 16.94
N SER A 189 20.08 37.04 18.12
CA SER A 189 18.98 36.14 18.48
C SER A 189 18.70 34.98 17.51
N CYS A 190 19.52 33.93 17.60
CA CYS A 190 19.08 32.60 17.21
C CYS A 190 18.45 31.98 18.46
N GLU A 191 17.12 32.07 18.61
CA GLU A 191 16.47 31.08 19.47
C GLU A 191 16.75 29.72 18.84
N GLU A 192 17.51 28.87 19.53
CA GLU A 192 17.70 27.50 19.08
C GLU A 192 16.31 26.87 18.87
N PRO A 193 16.10 26.14 17.76
CA PRO A 193 14.83 25.47 17.53
C PRO A 193 14.56 24.51 18.69
N VAL A 194 13.58 24.87 19.52
CA VAL A 194 13.24 24.10 20.73
C VAL A 194 12.86 22.69 20.32
N CYS A 195 13.54 21.70 20.91
CA CYS A 195 13.27 20.30 20.64
C CYS A 195 11.86 19.92 21.10
N LYS A 196 10.97 19.62 20.14
CA LYS A 196 9.59 19.20 20.39
C LYS A 196 9.49 17.96 21.30
N LEU A 197 10.41 17.00 21.17
CA LEU A 197 10.42 15.82 22.04
C LEU A 197 10.66 16.23 23.50
N LYS A 198 11.66 17.08 23.76
CA LYS A 198 11.96 17.59 25.10
C LYS A 198 10.78 18.38 25.67
N GLU A 199 10.10 19.19 24.85
CA GLU A 199 8.87 19.89 25.27
C GLU A 199 7.76 18.91 25.69
N LEU A 200 7.53 17.84 24.91
CA LEU A 200 6.53 16.82 25.26
C LEU A 200 6.91 16.02 26.50
N GLN A 201 8.19 15.75 26.69
CA GLN A 201 8.69 15.03 27.86
C GLN A 201 8.55 15.81 29.17
N SER A 202 8.44 17.15 29.09
CA SER A 202 8.18 18.00 30.26
C SER A 202 6.76 17.86 30.82
N LYS A 203 5.83 17.29 30.04
CA LYS A 203 4.43 17.05 30.42
C LYS A 203 4.29 15.68 31.09
N GLN A 204 3.19 15.46 31.82
CA GLN A 204 2.94 14.16 32.45
C GLN A 204 2.77 13.07 31.38
N ILE A 205 3.69 12.10 31.36
CA ILE A 205 3.68 10.96 30.43
C ILE A 205 2.98 9.77 31.10
N LEU A 206 1.91 9.27 30.49
CA LEU A 206 1.28 8.03 30.93
C LEU A 206 1.91 6.86 30.18
N LYS A 207 2.79 6.12 30.85
CA LYS A 207 3.34 4.86 30.32
C LYS A 207 2.42 3.72 30.71
N LYS A 208 1.94 2.97 29.73
CA LYS A 208 1.17 1.74 29.96
C LYS A 208 2.03 0.56 29.54
N ASP A 209 1.91 -0.56 30.24
CA ASP A 209 2.65 -1.77 29.86
C ASP A 209 1.93 -2.57 28.77
N THR A 210 1.60 -1.91 27.66
CA THR A 210 0.76 -2.42 26.57
C THR A 210 1.28 -1.99 25.20
N ALA A 211 0.76 -2.59 24.13
CA ALA A 211 0.95 -2.04 22.79
C ALA A 211 0.30 -0.65 22.64
N THR A 212 0.75 0.10 21.62
CA THR A 212 0.21 1.41 21.27
C THR A 212 -0.19 1.43 19.80
N PHE A 213 -1.37 1.95 19.52
CA PHE A 213 -1.91 2.13 18.18
C PHE A 213 -1.82 3.60 17.77
N TRP A 214 -1.43 3.83 16.52
CA TRP A 214 -1.11 5.17 16.03
C TRP A 214 -2.05 5.55 14.89
N PRO A 215 -2.60 6.77 14.91
CA PRO A 215 -3.43 7.28 13.82
C PRO A 215 -2.58 7.60 12.59
N SER A 216 -3.22 7.88 11.46
CA SER A 216 -2.54 8.38 10.27
C SER A 216 -1.70 9.63 10.58
N ASN A 217 -0.61 9.80 9.84
CA ASN A 217 0.26 10.98 9.90
C ASN A 217 0.95 11.24 11.26
N TRP A 218 0.95 10.29 12.20
CA TRP A 218 1.65 10.48 13.48
C TRP A 218 3.16 10.66 13.31
N ARG A 219 3.77 10.05 12.28
CA ARG A 219 5.19 10.25 11.90
C ARG A 219 5.55 11.71 11.71
N SER A 220 4.67 12.51 11.07
CA SER A 220 4.84 13.97 10.90
C SER A 220 4.97 14.74 12.22
N LYS A 221 4.60 14.11 13.36
CA LYS A 221 4.69 14.71 14.68
C LYS A 221 6.01 14.44 15.37
N LEU A 222 6.82 13.51 14.87
CA LEU A 222 8.14 13.23 15.43
C LEU A 222 9.05 14.45 15.29
N CYS A 223 9.90 14.67 16.29
CA CYS A 223 10.89 15.73 16.24
C CYS A 223 12.06 15.28 15.35
N THR A 224 12.53 16.18 14.49
CA THR A 224 13.62 15.93 13.53
C THR A 224 14.85 16.80 13.81
N CYS A 225 14.99 17.31 15.04
CA CYS A 225 16.23 18.00 15.43
C CYS A 225 17.41 17.02 15.47
N GLU A 226 18.64 17.55 15.41
CA GLU A 226 19.87 16.76 15.34
C GLU A 226 19.99 15.74 16.49
N GLU A 227 19.67 16.14 17.71
CA GLU A 227 19.70 15.25 18.88
C GLU A 227 18.68 14.09 18.75
N CYS A 228 17.48 14.36 18.26
CA CYS A 228 16.44 13.33 18.08
C CYS A 228 16.80 12.38 16.93
N LEU A 229 17.32 12.90 15.82
CA LEU A 229 17.76 12.07 14.70
C LEU A 229 18.92 11.14 15.10
N LYS A 230 19.87 11.65 15.90
CA LYS A 230 20.94 10.84 16.47
C LYS A 230 20.40 9.73 17.36
N MET A 231 19.48 10.06 18.28
CA MET A 231 18.81 9.08 19.14
C MET A 231 18.05 8.02 18.32
N TYR A 232 17.31 8.40 17.27
CA TYR A 232 16.60 7.44 16.42
C TYR A 232 17.56 6.52 15.67
N THR A 233 18.72 7.04 15.26
CA THR A 233 19.77 6.25 14.61
C THR A 233 20.38 5.23 15.58
N GLU A 234 20.69 5.65 16.81
CA GLU A 234 21.22 4.78 17.87
C GLU A 234 20.24 3.67 18.27
N LEU A 235 18.93 3.94 18.21
CA LEU A 235 17.87 2.96 18.46
C LEU A 235 17.47 2.15 17.21
N GLU A 236 18.15 2.33 16.07
CA GLU A 236 17.82 1.68 14.78
C GLU A 236 16.37 1.95 14.28
N VAL A 237 15.76 3.09 14.66
CA VAL A 237 14.37 3.45 14.31
C VAL A 237 14.25 4.76 13.53
N GLN A 238 15.32 5.20 12.86
CA GLN A 238 15.31 6.41 12.03
C GLN A 238 14.24 6.38 10.93
N PHE A 239 13.87 5.20 10.43
CA PHE A 239 12.80 5.02 9.44
C PHE A 239 11.43 5.55 9.92
N LEU A 240 11.21 5.69 11.24
CA LEU A 240 9.96 6.24 11.76
C LEU A 240 9.71 7.69 11.30
N THR A 241 10.73 8.42 10.84
CA THR A 241 10.54 9.77 10.29
C THR A 241 10.21 9.77 8.80
N ASP A 242 10.28 8.62 8.12
CA ASP A 242 9.98 8.51 6.68
C ASP A 242 8.49 8.21 6.47
N GLU A 243 7.77 9.12 5.83
CA GLU A 243 6.35 8.95 5.51
C GLU A 243 6.11 7.94 4.38
N CYS A 244 7.13 7.68 3.54
CA CYS A 244 7.09 6.67 2.48
C CYS A 244 7.29 5.24 3.01
N ASP A 245 7.68 5.09 4.28
CA ASP A 245 7.89 3.81 4.97
C ASP A 245 6.61 3.34 5.70
N THR A 246 5.44 3.72 5.19
CA THR A 246 4.14 3.21 5.65
C THR A 246 3.68 2.06 4.74
N VAL A 247 2.86 1.15 5.28
CA VAL A 247 2.20 0.12 4.46
C VAL A 247 1.36 0.76 3.36
N LEU A 248 0.61 1.80 3.72
CA LEU A 248 -0.23 2.56 2.79
C LEU A 248 0.58 3.19 1.66
N ALA A 249 1.74 3.79 1.93
CA ALA A 249 2.60 4.35 0.89
C ALA A 249 3.12 3.28 -0.08
N TYR A 250 3.47 2.10 0.45
CA TYR A 250 3.90 0.98 -0.40
C TYR A 250 2.77 0.43 -1.27
N GLU A 251 1.58 0.25 -0.71
CA GLU A 251 0.40 -0.21 -1.45
C GLU A 251 0.03 0.78 -2.56
N ASN A 252 0.03 2.08 -2.25
CA ASN A 252 -0.20 3.14 -3.23
C ASN A 252 0.86 3.19 -4.34
N LYS A 253 2.12 2.87 -4.02
CA LYS A 253 3.16 2.77 -5.04
C LYS A 253 2.92 1.59 -5.98
N GLY A 254 2.54 0.44 -5.42
CA GLY A 254 2.20 -0.76 -6.21
C GLY A 254 0.98 -0.57 -7.11
N THR A 255 0.01 0.27 -6.72
CA THR A 255 -1.15 0.60 -7.56
C THR A 255 -0.83 1.67 -8.60
N CYS A 256 -0.02 2.68 -8.28
CA CYS A 256 0.42 3.70 -9.24
C CYS A 256 1.27 3.11 -10.38
N ASP A 257 2.21 2.22 -10.05
CA ASP A 257 3.01 1.49 -11.05
C ASP A 257 2.10 0.58 -11.91
N GLN A 258 1.10 -0.07 -11.28
CA GLN A 258 0.07 -0.80 -12.02
C GLN A 258 -0.79 0.10 -12.90
N GLU A 259 -1.12 1.33 -12.52
CA GLU A 259 -1.93 2.24 -13.35
C GLU A 259 -1.18 2.65 -14.63
N THR A 260 0.15 2.80 -14.56
CA THR A 260 0.97 3.05 -15.75
C THR A 260 1.07 1.84 -16.69
N ASP A 261 0.93 0.62 -16.17
CA ASP A 261 0.95 -0.66 -16.91
C ASP A 261 -0.48 -1.19 -17.22
N ARG A 262 -1.52 -0.62 -16.59
CA ARG A 262 -2.96 -0.90 -16.77
C ARG A 262 -3.62 -0.04 -17.85
N ARG A 263 -2.84 0.54 -18.74
CA ARG A 263 -3.34 0.80 -20.09
C ARG A 263 -3.54 -0.56 -20.73
N ASP A 264 -4.63 -1.26 -20.37
CA ASP A 264 -4.99 -2.56 -20.92
C ASP A 264 -5.00 -2.38 -22.45
N PRO A 265 -4.07 -3.03 -23.19
CA PRO A 265 -3.97 -2.86 -24.62
C PRO A 265 -5.30 -3.17 -25.32
N LEU A 266 -6.13 -4.03 -24.73
CA LEU A 266 -7.49 -4.31 -25.18
C LEU A 266 -8.41 -3.10 -24.97
N MET A 267 -8.39 -2.46 -23.82
CA MET A 267 -9.20 -1.26 -23.54
C MET A 267 -8.72 -0.05 -24.35
N ASP A 268 -7.41 0.12 -24.55
CA ASP A 268 -6.86 1.13 -25.46
C ASP A 268 -7.29 0.88 -26.90
N THR A 269 -7.25 -0.38 -27.35
CA THR A 269 -7.70 -0.78 -28.70
C THR A 269 -9.21 -0.57 -28.86
N LEU A 270 -10.02 -0.97 -27.88
CA LEU A 270 -11.46 -0.74 -27.87
C LEU A 270 -11.75 0.76 -27.93
N ASN A 271 -11.12 1.57 -27.07
CA ASN A 271 -11.30 3.01 -27.05
C ASN A 271 -10.82 3.71 -28.34
N SER A 272 -9.89 3.10 -29.09
CA SER A 272 -9.43 3.60 -30.39
C SER A 272 -10.40 3.27 -31.56
N MET A 273 -11.27 2.27 -31.40
CA MET A 273 -12.27 1.91 -32.41
C MET A 273 -13.48 2.83 -32.35
N ASN A 274 -14.24 2.93 -33.45
CA ASN A 274 -15.51 3.66 -33.39
C ASN A 274 -16.56 2.89 -32.55
N ARG A 275 -17.55 3.60 -32.00
CA ARG A 275 -18.55 3.00 -31.09
C ARG A 275 -19.32 1.81 -31.71
N VAL A 276 -19.51 1.80 -33.03
CA VAL A 276 -20.20 0.69 -33.72
C VAL A 276 -19.33 -0.56 -33.72
N GLN A 277 -18.05 -0.42 -34.09
CA GLN A 277 -17.06 -1.50 -34.07
C GLN A 277 -16.81 -2.04 -32.67
N GLN A 278 -16.78 -1.16 -31.66
CA GLN A 278 -16.65 -1.57 -30.26
C GLN A 278 -17.81 -2.49 -29.84
N VAL A 279 -19.05 -2.07 -30.13
CA VAL A 279 -20.25 -2.85 -29.78
C VAL A 279 -20.27 -4.17 -30.53
N GLU A 280 -19.96 -4.18 -31.83
CA GLU A 280 -19.88 -5.41 -32.64
C GLU A 280 -18.84 -6.38 -32.07
N LEU A 281 -17.65 -5.90 -31.74
CA LEU A 281 -16.59 -6.73 -31.17
C LEU A 281 -16.97 -7.30 -29.80
N ILE A 282 -17.60 -6.50 -28.93
CA ILE A 282 -18.08 -6.94 -27.62
C ILE A 282 -19.19 -7.99 -27.76
N CYS A 283 -20.13 -7.79 -28.67
CA CYS A 283 -21.19 -8.76 -28.94
C CYS A 283 -20.62 -10.08 -29.47
N GLU A 284 -19.73 -10.03 -30.45
CA GLU A 284 -19.09 -11.22 -31.04
C GLU A 284 -18.22 -11.98 -30.01
N TYR A 285 -17.55 -11.25 -29.12
CA TYR A 285 -16.80 -11.86 -28.02
C TYR A 285 -17.71 -12.57 -27.03
N ASN A 286 -18.82 -11.93 -26.62
CA ASN A 286 -19.79 -12.53 -25.71
C ASN A 286 -20.48 -13.75 -26.32
N ASP A 287 -20.78 -13.71 -27.61
CA ASP A 287 -21.32 -14.86 -28.36
C ASP A 287 -20.31 -16.02 -28.39
N LEU A 288 -19.05 -15.73 -28.72
CA LEU A 288 -17.97 -16.73 -28.68
C LEU A 288 -17.81 -17.33 -27.29
N LYS A 289 -17.78 -16.49 -26.25
CA LYS A 289 -17.61 -16.90 -24.86
C LYS A 289 -18.74 -17.83 -24.43
N THR A 290 -19.98 -17.47 -24.74
CA THR A 290 -21.17 -18.25 -24.37
C THR A 290 -21.15 -19.61 -25.06
N GLU A 291 -20.97 -19.63 -26.38
CA GLU A 291 -20.95 -20.87 -27.18
C GLU A 291 -19.78 -21.78 -26.80
N LEU A 292 -18.59 -21.24 -26.53
CA LEU A 292 -17.44 -22.01 -26.09
C LEU A 292 -17.66 -22.60 -24.69
N THR A 293 -18.24 -21.80 -23.78
CA THR A 293 -18.55 -22.27 -22.42
C THR A 293 -19.57 -23.41 -22.45
N ASP A 294 -20.61 -23.29 -23.28
CA ASP A 294 -21.63 -24.33 -23.42
C ASP A 294 -21.10 -25.58 -24.13
N TYR A 295 -20.19 -25.42 -25.11
CA TYR A 295 -19.49 -26.53 -25.76
C TYR A 295 -18.63 -27.31 -24.76
N LEU A 296 -17.79 -26.61 -23.98
CA LEU A 296 -16.90 -27.22 -22.99
C LEU A 296 -17.63 -27.84 -21.80
N ARG A 297 -18.82 -27.32 -21.45
CA ARG A 297 -19.64 -27.88 -20.36
C ARG A 297 -20.01 -29.34 -20.59
N ARG A 298 -20.23 -29.74 -21.85
CA ARG A 298 -20.56 -31.13 -22.20
C ARG A 298 -19.46 -32.12 -21.81
N PHE A 299 -18.20 -31.71 -21.96
CA PHE A 299 -17.06 -32.53 -21.56
C PHE A 299 -16.91 -32.62 -20.04
N ALA A 300 -17.26 -31.54 -19.32
CA ALA A 300 -17.31 -31.54 -17.86
C ALA A 300 -18.40 -32.49 -17.33
N ASP A 301 -19.57 -32.49 -17.97
CA ASP A 301 -20.72 -33.34 -17.60
C ASP A 301 -20.47 -34.82 -17.94
N GLU A 302 -19.77 -35.10 -19.04
CA GLU A 302 -19.41 -36.47 -19.49
C GLU A 302 -18.13 -37.02 -18.84
N GLY A 303 -17.39 -36.18 -18.09
CA GLY A 303 -16.12 -36.56 -17.47
C GLY A 303 -15.00 -36.85 -18.47
N THR A 304 -15.08 -36.29 -19.68
CA THR A 304 -14.13 -36.53 -20.77
C THR A 304 -13.07 -35.43 -20.86
N VAL A 305 -11.83 -35.81 -21.20
CA VAL A 305 -10.73 -34.85 -21.35
C VAL A 305 -10.81 -34.20 -22.73
N VAL A 306 -10.87 -32.86 -22.74
CA VAL A 306 -10.87 -32.04 -23.96
C VAL A 306 -9.54 -32.19 -24.72
N LYS A 307 -9.62 -32.53 -26.01
CA LYS A 307 -8.46 -32.65 -26.90
C LYS A 307 -8.35 -31.45 -27.84
N ARG A 308 -7.23 -31.37 -28.57
CA ARG A 308 -6.98 -30.30 -29.55
C ARG A 308 -8.01 -30.32 -30.67
N GLU A 309 -8.37 -31.52 -31.12
CA GLU A 309 -9.28 -31.74 -32.24
C GLU A 309 -10.69 -31.21 -31.91
N ASP A 310 -11.12 -31.32 -30.65
CA ASP A 310 -12.42 -30.83 -30.18
C ASP A 310 -12.51 -29.30 -30.26
N ILE A 311 -11.44 -28.61 -29.85
CA ILE A 311 -11.34 -27.15 -29.96
C ILE A 311 -11.31 -26.70 -31.42
N GLN A 312 -10.58 -27.42 -32.27
CA GLN A 312 -10.48 -27.11 -33.68
C GLN A 312 -11.84 -27.28 -34.39
N HIS A 313 -12.54 -28.38 -34.10
CA HIS A 313 -13.89 -28.63 -34.58
C HIS A 313 -14.87 -27.54 -34.14
N PHE A 314 -14.82 -27.12 -32.87
CA PHE A 314 -15.64 -26.00 -32.37
C PHE A 314 -15.44 -24.73 -33.20
N PHE A 315 -14.20 -24.32 -33.47
CA PHE A 315 -13.93 -23.10 -34.23
C PHE A 315 -14.34 -23.21 -35.70
N GLU A 316 -14.20 -24.38 -36.33
CA GLU A 316 -14.68 -24.65 -37.69
C GLU A 316 -16.22 -24.54 -37.76
N GLU A 317 -16.93 -25.15 -36.82
CA GLU A 317 -18.39 -25.04 -36.71
C GLU A 317 -18.84 -23.60 -36.40
N PHE A 318 -18.17 -22.93 -35.47
CA PHE A 318 -18.47 -21.56 -35.07
C PHE A 318 -18.32 -20.58 -36.25
N GLN A 319 -17.23 -20.69 -37.01
CA GLN A 319 -17.02 -19.88 -38.22
C GLN A 319 -18.05 -20.19 -39.31
N SER A 320 -18.44 -21.46 -39.49
CA SER A 320 -19.47 -21.86 -40.46
C SER A 320 -20.84 -21.26 -40.11
N ARG A 321 -21.20 -21.23 -38.83
CA ARG A 321 -22.44 -20.62 -38.33
C ARG A 321 -22.42 -19.11 -38.48
N LYS A 322 -21.28 -18.45 -38.18
CA LYS A 322 -21.09 -17.02 -38.38
C LYS A 322 -21.23 -16.60 -39.84
N ARG A 323 -20.60 -17.32 -40.78
CA ARG A 323 -20.73 -17.07 -42.24
C ARG A 323 -22.18 -17.18 -42.72
N ARG A 324 -22.96 -18.12 -42.18
CA ARG A 324 -24.38 -18.27 -42.54
C ARG A 324 -25.26 -17.12 -42.03
N ARG A 325 -24.93 -16.52 -40.88
CA ARG A 325 -25.65 -15.36 -40.31
C ARG A 325 -25.38 -14.07 -41.09
N THR A 326 -24.13 -13.82 -41.48
CA THR A 326 -23.73 -12.62 -42.25
C THR A 326 -24.24 -12.63 -43.69
N ASN A 327 -24.34 -13.81 -44.33
CA ASN A 327 -24.82 -13.93 -45.71
C ASN A 327 -26.35 -13.70 -45.88
N ARG A 328 -27.10 -13.53 -44.79
CA ARG A 328 -28.56 -13.36 -44.81
C ARG A 328 -29.02 -11.89 -44.82
N MET A 329 -28.09 -10.93 -44.77
CA MET A 329 -28.37 -9.49 -44.73
C MET A 329 -27.83 -8.79 -45.99
N GLN A 330 -28.34 -9.17 -47.16
CA GLN A 330 -28.30 -8.33 -48.36
C GLN A 330 -29.72 -7.82 -48.63
N TYR A 331 -30.08 -6.69 -48.02
CA TYR A 331 -31.27 -5.95 -48.43
C TYR A 331 -30.92 -5.17 -49.69
N TYR A 332 -31.40 -5.63 -50.84
CA TYR A 332 -31.50 -4.81 -52.05
C TYR A 332 -32.62 -3.79 -51.82
N CYS A 333 -32.31 -2.50 -51.80
CA CYS A 333 -33.31 -1.46 -51.99
C CYS A 333 -33.57 -1.29 -53.49
N SER A 334 -34.81 -1.56 -53.90
CA SER A 334 -35.39 -1.14 -55.18
C SER A 334 -36.04 0.22 -55.05
#